data_AF-A0A927MW61-F1
#
_entry.id   AF-A0A927MW61-F1
#
_cell.length_a   1.000
_cell.length_b   1.000
_cell.length_c   1.000
_cell.angle_alpha   90.00
_cell.angle_beta   90.00
_cell.angle_gamma   90.00
#
_symmetry.space_group_name_H-M   'P 1'
#
loop_
_entity.id
_entity.type
_entity.pdbx_description
1 polymer ?
#
loop_
_entity_poly.entity_id
_entity_poly.type
_entity_poly.pdbx_seq_one_letter_code
_entity_poly.pdbx_strand_id
1 'polypeptide(L)'
;MDPVLLDLAGDVRTATERALAQRGDVWAKRYARLASDAGHTSGRIAERIVAWSRDQLGGLREQELAAMRSAGWPIVELDAMASAAEVLEQAWDALGLGRSTALPSPCVTG
;
A
#
# COMPACT_ATOMS: atom_id res chain seq x y z
N MET A 1 5.43 -21.81 12.55
CA MET A 1 5.70 -21.13 11.28
C MET A 1 5.89 -19.68 11.66
N ASP A 2 7.09 -19.16 11.49
CA ASP A 2 7.37 -17.78 11.86
C ASP A 2 6.63 -16.85 10.89
N PRO A 3 6.01 -15.77 11.37
CA PRO A 3 5.32 -14.82 10.50
C PRO A 3 6.32 -14.16 9.54
N VAL A 4 5.89 -13.97 8.29
CA VAL A 4 6.64 -13.26 7.25
C VAL A 4 6.01 -11.89 7.06
N LEU A 5 6.82 -10.84 7.03
CA LEU A 5 6.37 -9.50 6.66
C LEU A 5 6.54 -9.30 5.15
N LEU A 6 5.45 -8.96 4.47
CA LEU A 6 5.49 -8.47 3.09
C LEU A 6 5.48 -6.94 3.12
N ASP A 7 6.62 -6.32 2.80
CA ASP A 7 6.77 -4.87 2.74
C ASP A 7 6.52 -4.39 1.30
N LEU A 8 5.41 -3.69 1.10
CA LEU A 8 5.02 -3.14 -0.20
C LEU A 8 5.74 -1.81 -0.42
N ALA A 9 6.82 -1.83 -1.21
CA ALA A 9 7.61 -0.65 -1.53
C ALA A 9 7.08 0.03 -2.80
N GLY A 10 6.94 1.36 -2.74
CA GLY A 10 6.52 2.14 -3.91
C GLY A 10 6.36 3.63 -3.62
N ASP A 11 6.21 4.41 -4.68
CA ASP A 11 6.01 5.86 -4.55
C ASP A 11 4.58 6.18 -4.09
N VAL A 12 4.49 6.88 -2.96
CA VAL A 12 3.23 7.31 -2.34
C VAL A 12 2.38 8.15 -3.29
N ARG A 13 3.01 8.95 -4.17
CA ARG A 13 2.26 9.75 -5.16
C ARG A 13 1.58 8.86 -6.18
N THR A 14 2.31 7.94 -6.78
CA THR A 14 1.76 6.98 -7.74
C THR A 14 0.65 6.13 -7.11
N ALA A 15 0.84 5.68 -5.86
CA ALA A 15 -0.19 4.95 -5.12
C ALA A 15 -1.45 5.81 -4.89
N THR A 16 -1.27 7.09 -4.54
CA THR A 16 -2.38 8.04 -4.34
C THR A 16 -3.14 8.28 -5.64
N GLU A 17 -2.45 8.46 -6.75
CA GLU A 17 -3.06 8.67 -8.07
C GLU A 17 -3.89 7.46 -8.51
N ARG A 18 -3.35 6.24 -8.33
CA ARG A 18 -4.10 4.99 -8.58
C ARG A 18 -5.34 4.88 -7.70
N ALA A 19 -5.21 5.20 -6.41
CA ALA A 19 -6.33 5.16 -5.48
C ALA A 19 -7.42 6.17 -5.84
N LEU A 20 -7.05 7.39 -6.25
CA LEU A 20 -7.98 8.39 -6.75
C LEU A 20 -8.72 7.89 -8.01
N ALA A 21 -8.01 7.29 -8.95
CA ALA A 21 -8.60 6.77 -10.19
C ALA A 21 -9.57 5.59 -9.94
N GLN A 22 -9.25 4.69 -9.01
CA GLN A 22 -10.03 3.48 -8.78
C GLN A 22 -11.16 3.64 -7.77
N ARG A 23 -10.97 4.47 -6.73
CA ARG A 23 -11.91 4.59 -5.60
C ARG A 23 -12.75 5.87 -5.67
N GLY A 24 -12.35 6.83 -6.50
CA GLY A 24 -13.10 8.04 -6.80
C GLY A 24 -13.27 9.00 -5.61
N ASP A 25 -14.29 9.85 -5.74
CA ASP A 25 -14.47 11.06 -4.92
C ASP A 25 -14.69 10.80 -3.43
N VAL A 26 -15.36 9.71 -3.06
CA VAL A 26 -15.64 9.42 -1.64
C VAL A 26 -14.34 9.15 -0.89
N TRP A 27 -13.45 8.36 -1.50
CA TRP A 27 -12.12 8.12 -0.96
C TRP A 27 -11.31 9.42 -0.94
N ALA A 28 -11.30 10.16 -2.05
CA ALA A 28 -10.57 11.42 -2.18
C ALA A 28 -10.96 12.43 -1.09
N LYS A 29 -12.27 12.64 -0.85
CA LYS A 29 -12.79 13.57 0.16
C LYS A 29 -12.43 13.15 1.58
N ARG A 30 -12.54 11.84 1.88
CA ARG A 30 -12.17 11.30 3.19
C ARG A 30 -10.70 11.57 3.51
N TYR A 31 -9.79 11.23 2.60
CA TYR A 31 -8.35 11.40 2.84
C TYR A 31 -7.90 12.85 2.74
N ALA A 32 -8.54 13.67 1.88
CA ALA A 32 -8.33 15.11 1.90
C ALA A 32 -8.70 15.71 3.26
N ARG A 33 -9.81 15.27 3.87
CA ARG A 33 -10.21 15.71 5.21
C ARG A 33 -9.16 15.34 6.26
N LEU A 34 -8.71 14.08 6.29
CA LEU A 34 -7.66 13.64 7.21
C LEU A 34 -6.36 14.46 7.04
N ALA A 35 -5.96 14.72 5.79
CA ALA A 35 -4.82 15.58 5.50
C ALA A 35 -5.04 17.01 6.00
N SER A 36 -6.26 17.55 5.83
CA SER A 36 -6.65 18.87 6.35
C SER A 36 -6.57 18.95 7.86
N ASP A 37 -7.11 17.94 8.56
CA ASP A 37 -7.14 17.87 10.02
C ASP A 37 -5.72 17.78 10.60
N ALA A 38 -4.77 17.23 9.83
CA ALA A 38 -3.34 17.20 10.13
C ALA A 38 -2.57 18.46 9.68
N GLY A 39 -3.25 19.50 9.17
CA GLY A 39 -2.64 20.78 8.79
C GLY A 39 -2.22 20.89 7.31
N HIS A 40 -2.37 19.83 6.50
CA HIS A 40 -2.07 19.86 5.07
C HIS A 40 -3.26 20.44 4.26
N THR A 41 -3.39 21.77 4.27
CA THR A 41 -4.53 22.49 3.69
C THR A 41 -4.25 23.08 2.30
N SER A 42 -2.99 23.25 1.92
CA SER A 42 -2.59 23.85 0.64
C SER A 42 -2.44 22.84 -0.49
N GLY A 43 -2.68 23.28 -1.73
CA GLY A 43 -2.50 22.47 -2.93
C GLY A 43 -3.74 21.67 -3.35
N ARG A 44 -3.59 20.88 -4.41
CA ARG A 44 -4.63 19.98 -4.93
C ARG A 44 -4.89 18.83 -3.95
N ILE A 45 -6.06 18.19 -4.04
CA ILE A 45 -6.42 17.04 -3.17
C ILE A 45 -5.33 15.97 -3.16
N ALA A 46 -4.81 15.58 -4.32
CA ALA A 46 -3.74 14.58 -4.42
C ALA A 46 -2.46 15.02 -3.69
N GLU A 47 -2.06 16.28 -3.81
CA GLU A 47 -0.85 16.81 -3.16
C GLU A 47 -0.98 16.79 -1.64
N ARG A 48 -2.17 17.15 -1.13
CA ARG A 48 -2.47 17.12 0.31
C ARG A 48 -2.42 15.71 0.87
N ILE A 49 -3.00 14.75 0.16
CA ILE A 49 -2.99 13.33 0.57
C ILE A 49 -1.55 12.80 0.56
N VAL A 50 -0.76 13.10 -0.48
CA VAL A 50 0.64 12.67 -0.56
C VAL A 50 1.48 13.26 0.56
N ALA A 51 1.34 14.55 0.86
CA ALA A 51 2.06 15.20 1.95
C ALA A 51 1.71 14.56 3.30
N TRP A 52 0.42 14.41 3.59
CA TRP A 52 -0.05 13.73 4.80
C TRP A 52 0.46 12.28 4.90
N SER A 53 0.38 11.51 3.82
CA SER A 53 0.85 10.12 3.81
C SER A 53 2.35 10.01 4.04
N ARG A 54 3.17 10.93 3.50
CA ARG A 54 4.61 10.96 3.76
C ARG A 54 4.93 11.24 5.22
N ASP A 55 4.25 12.20 5.83
CA ASP A 55 4.48 12.55 7.23
C ASP A 55 4.04 11.44 8.19
N GLN A 56 2.92 10.77 7.89
CA GLN A 56 2.44 9.65 8.71
C GLN A 56 3.29 8.37 8.54
N LEU A 57 3.72 8.06 7.32
CA LEU A 57 4.35 6.78 7.01
C LEU A 57 5.89 6.82 7.10
N GLY A 58 6.51 7.98 6.88
CA GLY A 58 7.95 8.10 6.74
C GLY A 58 8.73 7.63 7.98
N GLY A 59 8.31 8.05 9.18
CA GLY A 59 8.95 7.63 10.42
C GLY A 59 8.45 6.29 10.96
N LEU A 60 7.17 5.96 10.75
CA LEU A 60 6.56 4.76 11.29
C LEU A 60 7.05 3.50 10.58
N ARG A 61 7.16 3.51 9.25
CA ARG A 61 7.60 2.34 8.47
C ARG A 61 8.98 1.86 8.89
N GLU A 62 9.94 2.76 9.06
CA GLU A 62 11.30 2.40 9.45
C GLU A 62 11.35 1.78 10.85
N GLN A 63 10.57 2.32 11.79
CA GLN A 63 10.45 1.79 13.15
C GLN A 63 9.82 0.39 13.17
N GLU A 64 8.75 0.19 12.41
CA GLU A 64 8.10 -1.11 12.27
C GLU A 64 9.04 -2.14 11.64
N LEU A 65 9.72 -1.79 10.55
CA LEU A 65 10.70 -2.68 9.90
C LEU A 65 11.85 -3.05 10.85
N ALA A 66 12.37 -2.08 11.62
CA ALA A 66 13.41 -2.34 12.62
C ALA A 66 12.91 -3.30 13.72
N ALA A 67 11.68 -3.09 14.22
CA ALA A 67 11.08 -3.96 15.22
C ALA A 67 10.90 -5.39 14.69
N MET A 68 10.39 -5.57 13.48
CA MET A 68 10.20 -6.90 12.88
C MET A 68 11.52 -7.63 12.63
N ARG A 69 12.56 -6.93 12.17
CA ARG A 69 13.92 -7.50 12.05
C ARG A 69 14.46 -7.95 13.40
N SER A 70 14.25 -7.15 14.46
CA SER A 70 14.70 -7.49 15.81
C SER A 70 13.97 -8.71 16.40
N ALA A 71 12.71 -8.93 16.00
CA ALA A 71 11.93 -10.11 16.35
C ALA A 71 12.31 -11.36 15.54
N GLY A 72 13.26 -11.25 14.62
CA GLY A 72 13.71 -12.35 13.77
C GLY A 72 12.76 -12.68 12.63
N TRP A 73 11.81 -11.81 12.30
CA TRP A 73 10.85 -12.06 11.24
C TRP A 73 11.51 -11.85 9.87
N PRO A 74 11.38 -12.79 8.93
CA PRO A 74 11.79 -12.56 7.55
C PRO A 74 10.93 -11.45 6.93
N ILE A 75 11.60 -10.55 6.21
CA ILE A 75 10.97 -9.44 5.50
C ILE A 75 11.22 -9.63 4.01
N VAL A 76 10.13 -9.62 3.24
CA VAL A 76 10.14 -9.69 1.78
C VAL A 76 9.66 -8.34 1.25
N GLU A 77 10.50 -7.66 0.49
CA GLU A 77 10.12 -6.43 -0.19
C GLU A 77 9.46 -6.76 -1.54
N LEU A 78 8.29 -6.17 -1.78
CA LEU A 78 7.49 -6.36 -3.00
C LEU A 78 7.30 -5.02 -3.70
N ASP A 79 7.41 -5.01 -5.03
CA ASP A 79 7.21 -3.78 -5.82
C ASP A 79 5.72 -3.46 -5.97
N ALA A 80 5.23 -2.52 -5.16
CA ALA A 80 3.84 -2.07 -5.19
C ALA A 80 3.48 -1.28 -6.47
N MET A 81 4.46 -0.93 -7.31
CA MET A 81 4.26 -0.25 -8.59
C MET A 81 3.93 -1.22 -9.72
N ALA A 82 4.18 -2.51 -9.58
CA ALA A 82 3.68 -3.53 -10.50
C ALA A 82 2.14 -3.62 -10.48
N SER A 83 1.56 -4.39 -11.40
CA SER A 83 0.13 -4.70 -11.37
C SER A 83 -0.22 -5.59 -10.16
N ALA A 84 -1.48 -5.57 -9.72
CA ALA A 84 -1.91 -6.38 -8.57
C ALA A 84 -1.65 -7.88 -8.77
N ALA A 85 -1.75 -8.37 -10.01
CA ALA A 85 -1.46 -9.76 -10.34
C ALA A 85 0.04 -10.08 -10.18
N GLU A 86 0.92 -9.21 -10.67
CA GLU A 86 2.38 -9.37 -10.53
C GLU A 86 2.83 -9.30 -9.06
N VAL A 87 2.26 -8.39 -8.27
CA VAL A 87 2.56 -8.30 -6.82
C VAL A 87 2.14 -9.58 -6.10
N LEU A 88 0.98 -10.14 -6.45
CA LEU A 88 0.50 -11.39 -5.88
C LEU A 88 1.40 -12.57 -6.26
N GLU A 89 1.86 -12.63 -7.51
CA GLU A 89 2.82 -13.64 -7.96
C GLU A 89 4.14 -13.54 -7.20
N GLN A 90 4.69 -12.34 -7.04
CA GLN A 90 5.90 -12.12 -6.23
C GLN A 90 5.71 -12.60 -4.77
N ALA A 91 4.55 -12.34 -4.17
CA ALA A 91 4.25 -12.78 -2.80
C ALA A 91 4.17 -14.30 -2.68
N TRP A 92 3.53 -14.99 -3.64
CA TRP A 92 3.45 -16.46 -3.64
C TRP A 92 4.82 -17.11 -3.80
N ASP A 93 5.63 -16.60 -4.75
CA ASP A 93 6.98 -17.09 -4.97
C ASP A 93 7.86 -16.90 -3.73
N ALA A 94 7.77 -15.73 -3.08
CA ALA A 94 8.52 -15.44 -1.87
C ALA A 94 8.12 -16.31 -0.66
N LEU A 95 6.85 -16.70 -0.58
CA LEU A 95 6.35 -17.59 0.48
C LEU A 95 6.56 -19.09 0.16
N GLY A 96 7.09 -19.42 -1.02
CA GLY A 96 7.21 -20.81 -1.49
C GLY A 96 5.85 -21.50 -1.64
N LEU A 97 4.78 -20.72 -1.74
CA LEU A 97 3.42 -21.21 -1.91
C LEU A 97 3.17 -21.31 -3.41
N GLY A 98 3.32 -22.52 -3.97
CA GLY A 98 2.98 -22.77 -5.38
C GLY A 98 1.57 -22.25 -5.72
N ARG A 99 1.39 -21.74 -6.94
CA ARG A 99 0.14 -21.11 -7.41
C ARG A 99 -1.09 -21.91 -6.99
N SER A 100 -1.87 -21.36 -6.05
CA SER A 100 -3.23 -21.85 -5.82
C SER A 100 -4.11 -21.26 -6.92
N THR A 101 -4.50 -22.08 -7.90
CA THR A 101 -5.27 -21.70 -9.10
C THR A 101 -6.72 -21.30 -8.82
N ALA A 102 -7.00 -20.57 -7.74
CA ALA A 102 -8.34 -20.17 -7.36
C ALA A 102 -8.39 -18.71 -6.91
N LEU A 103 -8.35 -17.79 -7.87
CA LEU A 103 -9.06 -16.53 -7.72
C LEU A 103 -10.41 -16.70 -8.42
N PRO A 104 -11.56 -16.58 -7.73
CA PRO A 104 -12.84 -16.50 -8.41
C PRO A 104 -12.84 -15.24 -9.29
N SER A 105 -13.16 -15.42 -10.57
CA SER A 105 -13.42 -14.33 -11.51
C SER A 105 -14.35 -13.31 -10.86
N PRO A 106 -14.12 -11.99 -11.00
CA PRO A 106 -15.13 -11.02 -10.62
C PRO A 106 -16.36 -11.29 -11.49
N CYS A 107 -17.45 -11.75 -10.87
CA CYS A 107 -18.76 -11.73 -11.49
C CYS A 107 -19.09 -10.27 -11.80
N VAL A 108 -18.82 -9.84 -13.03
CA VAL A 108 -19.45 -8.68 -13.62
C VAL A 108 -20.88 -9.12 -13.94
N THR A 109 -21.81 -8.76 -13.07
CA THR A 109 -23.24 -8.79 -13.40
C THR A 109 -23.64 -7.36 -13.74
N GLY A 110 -23.86 -7.10 -15.03
CA GLY A 110 -24.44 -5.89 -15.59
C GLY A 110 -25.12 -6.26 -16.89
#